data_AF-A0A090YY08-F1
#
_entry.id   AF-A0A090YY08-F1
#
_cell.length_a   1.000
_cell.length_b   1.000
_cell.length_c   1.000
_cell.angle_alpha   90.00
_cell.angle_beta   90.00
_cell.angle_gamma   90.00
#
_symmetry.space_group_name_H-M   'P 1'
#
loop_
_entity.id
_entity.type
_entity.pdbx_description
1 polymer ?
#
loop_
_entity_poly.entity_id
_entity_poly.type
_entity_poly.pdbx_seq_one_letter_code
_entity_poly.pdbx_strand_id
1 'polypeptide(L)' 'MKVTNLEECQPRFIAFCKAHNLSEGGEWYMAWIGNKANEFRRLHGLKNWDSLGKLVNGHVRFTKYLQKGA' A
#
# COMPACT_ATOMS: atom_id res chain seq x y z
N MET A 1 11.37 7.07 2.35
CA MET A 1 11.43 6.14 3.51
C MET A 1 12.09 4.89 3.01
N LYS A 2 13.28 4.61 3.53
CA LYS A 2 14.07 3.45 3.16
C LYS A 2 13.51 2.21 3.85
N VAL A 3 13.30 1.13 3.10
CA VAL A 3 12.88 -0.16 3.67
C VAL A 3 14.08 -0.79 4.35
N THR A 4 14.07 -0.86 5.69
CA THR A 4 15.17 -1.41 6.49
C THR A 4 14.93 -2.83 6.99
N ASN A 5 13.67 -3.25 7.04
CA ASN A 5 13.29 -4.62 7.36
C ASN A 5 12.06 -4.99 6.50
N LEU A 6 12.27 -5.82 5.49
CA LEU A 6 11.21 -6.24 4.57
C LEU A 6 10.21 -7.17 5.27
N GLU A 7 10.68 -8.03 6.18
CA GLU A 7 9.86 -9.06 6.82
C GLU A 7 8.81 -8.48 7.78
N GLU A 8 9.05 -7.29 8.32
CA GLU A 8 8.11 -6.56 9.16
C GLU A 8 7.09 -5.72 8.37
N CYS A 9 7.25 -5.61 7.04
CA CYS A 9 6.33 -4.85 6.22
C CYS A 9 5.00 -5.59 5.98
N GLN A 10 4.01 -4.89 5.43
CA GLN A 10 2.71 -5.51 5.13
C GLN A 10 2.89 -6.67 4.14
N PRO A 11 2.17 -7.80 4.29
CA PRO A 11 2.32 -8.98 3.43
C PRO A 11 2.22 -8.68 1.93
N ARG A 12 1.32 -7.77 1.52
CA ARG A 12 1.20 -7.35 0.12
C ARG A 12 2.41 -6.58 -0.39
N PHE A 13 3.09 -5.84 0.47
CA PHE A 13 4.33 -5.15 0.11
C PHE A 13 5.47 -6.14 -0.07
N ILE A 14 5.57 -7.13 0.82
CA ILE A 14 6.55 -8.23 0.69
C ILE A 14 6.33 -8.97 -0.62
N ALA A 15 5.08 -9.33 -0.94
CA ALA A 15 4.74 -10.00 -2.20
C ALA A 15 5.09 -9.15 -3.43
N PHE A 16 4.83 -7.84 -3.38
CA PHE A 16 5.22 -6.90 -4.44
C PHE A 16 6.76 -6.86 -4.60
N CYS A 17 7.50 -6.76 -3.50
CA CYS A 17 8.96 -6.73 -3.56
C CYS A 17 9.52 -8.03 -4.14
N LYS A 18 8.99 -9.19 -3.75
CA LYS A 18 9.36 -10.49 -4.33
C LYS A 18 9.05 -10.57 -5.83
N ALA A 19 7.88 -10.12 -6.27
CA ALA A 19 7.50 -10.15 -7.68
C ALA A 19 8.35 -9.22 -8.57
N HIS A 20 8.90 -8.15 -8.01
CA HIS A 20 9.71 -7.15 -8.71
C HIS A 20 11.22 -7.25 -8.41
N ASN A 21 11.67 -8.31 -7.73
CA ASN A 21 13.07 -8.51 -7.30
C ASN A 21 13.66 -7.31 -6.52
N LEU A 22 12.84 -6.69 -5.67
CA LEU A 22 13.26 -5.57 -4.81
C LEU A 22 13.76 -6.13 -3.46
N SER A 23 15.00 -5.79 -3.10
CA SER A 23 15.65 -6.17 -1.83
C SER A 23 15.53 -5.06 -0.80
N GLU A 24 15.99 -5.21 0.44
CA GLU A 24 16.02 -4.07 1.38
C GLU A 24 16.90 -2.91 0.90
N GLY A 25 16.70 -1.73 1.49
CA GLY A 25 17.59 -0.58 1.32
C GLY A 25 17.19 0.43 0.25
N GLY A 26 16.04 0.28 -0.40
CA GLY A 26 15.55 1.31 -1.32
C GLY A 26 14.19 1.88 -0.96
N GLU A 27 13.74 2.79 -1.83
CA GLU A 27 12.71 3.79 -1.53
C GLU A 27 11.41 3.58 -2.32
N TRP A 28 11.09 2.34 -2.71
CA TRP A 28 9.85 2.03 -3.43
C TRP A 28 8.61 1.92 -2.54
N TYR A 29 8.76 1.91 -1.20
CA TYR A 29 7.62 1.79 -0.28
C TYR A 29 6.58 2.90 -0.48
N MET A 30 7.04 4.14 -0.62
CA MET A 30 6.14 5.29 -0.81
C MET A 30 5.45 5.25 -2.18
N ALA A 31 6.17 4.86 -3.23
CA ALA A 31 5.59 4.68 -4.56
C ALA A 31 4.54 3.55 -4.56
N TRP A 32 4.84 2.43 -3.90
CA TRP A 32 3.91 1.32 -3.77
C TRP A 32 2.65 1.71 -2.98
N ILE A 33 2.80 2.39 -1.84
CA ILE A 33 1.66 2.91 -1.06
C ILE A 33 0.80 3.84 -1.91
N GLY A 34 1.42 4.76 -2.67
CA GLY A 34 0.69 5.68 -3.54
C GLY A 34 -0.16 4.95 -4.58
N ASN A 35 0.42 3.93 -5.23
CA ASN A 35 -0.29 3.08 -6.17
C ASN A 35 -1.44 2.31 -5.52
N LYS A 36 -1.21 1.72 -4.34
CA LYS A 36 -2.26 1.00 -3.61
C LYS A 36 -3.37 1.92 -3.09
N ALA A 37 -3.05 3.16 -2.70
CA ALA A 37 -4.04 4.15 -2.31
C ALA A 37 -4.93 4.53 -3.51
N ASN A 38 -4.35 4.70 -4.70
CA ASN A 38 -5.12 4.96 -5.93
C ASN A 38 -6.02 3.78 -6.31
N GLU A 39 -5.52 2.54 -6.21
CA GLU A 39 -6.31 1.33 -6.42
C GLU A 39 -7.48 1.27 -5.43
N PHE A 40 -7.23 1.47 -4.14
CA PHE A 40 -8.25 1.49 -3.10
C PHE A 40 -9.30 2.59 -3.34
N ARG A 41 -8.89 3.79 -3.75
CA ARG A 41 -9.81 4.87 -4.14
C ARG A 41 -10.74 4.44 -5.26
N ARG A 42 -10.19 3.87 -6.34
CA ARG A 42 -10.97 3.41 -7.50
C ARG A 42 -11.97 2.32 -7.12
N LEU A 43 -11.58 1.36 -6.28
CA LEU A 43 -12.46 0.31 -5.77
C LEU A 43 -13.66 0.86 -4.97
N HIS A 44 -13.54 2.08 -4.44
CA HIS A 44 -14.57 2.76 -3.67
C HIS A 44 -15.20 3.94 -4.40
N GLY A 45 -15.01 4.05 -5.72
CA GLY A 45 -15.62 5.10 -6.55
C GLY A 45 -15.02 6.50 -6.33
N LEU A 46 -13.84 6.59 -5.71
CA LEU A 46 -13.13 7.84 -5.49
C LEU A 46 -12.14 8.14 -6.62
N LYS A 47 -11.87 9.42 -6.86
CA LYS A 47 -10.82 9.89 -7.77
C LYS A 47 -9.45 9.75 -7.11
N ASN A 48 -8.37 9.69 -7.88
CA ASN A 48 -7.00 9.47 -7.35
C ASN A 48 -6.55 10.52 -6.30
N TRP A 49 -7.04 11.75 -6.40
CA TRP A 49 -6.73 12.85 -5.47
C TRP A 49 -7.73 12.99 -4.31
N ASP A 50 -8.77 12.15 -4.26
CA ASP A 50 -9.71 12.19 -3.16
C ASP A 50 -9.06 11.71 -1.85
N SER A 51 -9.40 12.39 -0.75
CA SER A 51 -9.00 11.96 0.57
C SER A 51 -9.65 10.62 0.93
N LEU A 52 -8.87 9.72 1.55
CA LEU A 52 -9.40 8.49 2.13
C LEU A 52 -10.43 8.77 3.23
N GLY A 53 -10.37 9.95 3.87
CA GLY A 53 -11.34 10.39 4.87
C GLY A 53 -12.77 10.57 4.33
N LYS A 54 -12.97 10.60 3.00
CA LYS A 54 -14.32 10.56 2.40
C LYS A 54 -15.06 9.25 2.68
N LEU A 55 -14.33 8.17 3.03
CA LEU A 55 -14.91 6.89 3.43
C LEU A 55 -14.97 6.81 4.95
N VAL A 56 -16.08 6.29 5.47
CA VAL A 56 -16.19 5.93 6.89
C VAL A 56 -15.05 4.99 7.26
N ASN A 57 -14.22 5.40 8.22
CA ASN A 57 -12.99 4.71 8.64
C ASN A 57 -11.99 4.44 7.50
N GLY A 58 -11.92 5.30 6.49
CA GLY A 58 -11.16 5.05 5.26
C GLY A 58 -9.69 4.70 5.46
N HIS A 59 -8.99 5.37 6.39
CA HIS A 59 -7.60 5.05 6.72
C HIS A 59 -7.46 3.64 7.33
N VAL A 60 -8.34 3.26 8.26
CA VAL A 60 -8.34 1.91 8.87
C VAL A 60 -8.65 0.85 7.82
N ARG A 61 -9.61 1.11 6.93
CA ARG A 61 -9.97 0.21 5.83
C ARG A 61 -8.81 0.05 4.84
N PHE A 62 -8.09 1.13 4.55
CA PHE A 62 -6.90 1.08 3.71
C PHE A 62 -5.77 0.26 4.36
N THR A 63 -5.50 0.45 5.65
CA THR A 63 -4.53 -0.38 6.38
C THR A 63 -4.89 -1.87 6.30
N LYS A 64 -6.17 -2.21 6.52
CA LYS A 64 -6.66 -3.60 6.35
C LYS A 64 -6.50 -4.11 4.91
N TYR A 65 -6.73 -3.25 3.92
CA TYR A 65 -6.53 -3.57 2.50
C TYR A 65 -5.07 -3.91 2.18
N LEU A 66 -4.11 -3.22 2.80
CA LEU A 66 -2.68 -3.53 2.65
C LEU A 66 -2.28 -4.84 3.36
N GLN A 67 -2.98 -5.22 4.44
CA GLN A 67 -2.68 -6.40 5.25
C GLN A 67 -3.28 -7.71 4.73
N LYS A 68 -4.43 -7.68 4.04
CA LYS A 68 -5.06 -8.90 3.49
C LYS A 68 -4.20 -9.48 2.36
N GLY A 69 -3.32 -10.42 2.68
CA GLY A 69 -2.67 -11.31 1.71
C GLY A 69 -3.72 -12.04 0.87
N ALA A 70 -3.38 -12.34 -0.39
CA ALA A 70 -4.18 -13.20 -1.25
C ALA A 70 -4.27 -14.61 -0.69
#